data_AF-A0A7Y7LL11-F1
#
_entry.id   AF-A0A7Y7LL11-F1
#
_cell.length_a   1.000
_cell.length_b   1.000
_cell.length_c   1.000
_cell.angle_alpha   90.00
_cell.angle_beta   90.00
_cell.angle_gamma   90.00
#
_symmetry.space_group_name_H-M   'P 1'
#
loop_
_entity.id
_entity.type
_entity.pdbx_description
1 polymer ?
#
loop_
_entity_poly.entity_id
_entity_poly.type
_entity_poly.pdbx_seq_one_letter_code
_entity_poly.pdbx_strand_id
1 'polypeptide(L)'
;MAILEFFMPLLFEVVFYGVGRFVIPIVSLGRARAETPKEAIYSSTVFYTRSEDKVVISGAFTMVFGIVCLILLCILAYQFQK
;
A
#
# COMPACT_ATOMS: atom_id res chain seq x y z
N MET A 1 25.69 -6.39 -9.89
CA MET A 1 24.44 -7.17 -10.07
C MET A 1 23.77 -7.45 -8.74
N ALA A 2 24.41 -8.08 -7.75
CA ALA A 2 23.81 -8.37 -6.43
C ALA A 2 23.20 -7.17 -5.68
N ILE A 3 23.83 -5.99 -5.76
CA ILE A 3 23.30 -4.76 -5.15
C ILE A 3 21.97 -4.38 -5.81
N LEU A 4 21.91 -4.33 -7.13
CA LEU A 4 20.69 -3.93 -7.85
C LEU A 4 19.51 -4.89 -7.57
N GLU A 5 19.79 -6.18 -7.52
CA GLU A 5 18.80 -7.22 -7.21
C GLU A 5 18.26 -7.15 -5.78
N PHE A 6 19.04 -6.63 -4.84
CA PHE A 6 18.59 -6.38 -3.47
C PHE A 6 17.78 -5.08 -3.35
N PHE A 7 18.22 -4.02 -4.00
CA PHE A 7 17.59 -2.70 -3.89
C PHE A 7 16.28 -2.60 -4.67
N MET A 8 16.14 -3.31 -5.80
CA MET A 8 14.93 -3.24 -6.63
C MET A 8 13.66 -3.70 -5.92
N PRO A 9 13.60 -4.90 -5.31
CA PRO A 9 12.43 -5.34 -4.54
C PRO A 9 12.10 -4.38 -3.39
N LEU A 10 13.13 -3.92 -2.67
CA LEU A 10 12.97 -2.98 -1.56
C LEU A 10 12.38 -1.65 -2.03
N LEU A 11 12.84 -1.13 -3.17
CA LEU A 11 12.33 0.11 -3.75
C LEU A 11 10.87 -0.05 -4.18
N PHE A 12 10.51 -1.16 -4.80
CA PHE A 12 9.11 -1.46 -5.12
C PHE A 12 8.25 -1.56 -3.87
N GLU A 13 8.72 -2.24 -2.84
CA GLU A 13 8.03 -2.35 -1.56
C GLU A 13 7.79 -0.97 -0.95
N VAL A 14 8.82 -0.11 -0.89
CA VAL A 14 8.70 1.26 -0.36
C VAL A 14 7.73 2.11 -1.19
N VAL A 15 7.81 2.05 -2.52
CA VAL A 15 6.95 2.86 -3.40
C VAL A 15 5.50 2.39 -3.30
N PHE A 16 5.24 1.10 -3.47
CA PHE A 16 3.88 0.57 -3.49
C PHE A 16 3.22 0.64 -2.11
N TYR A 17 3.92 0.25 -1.06
CA TYR A 17 3.40 0.39 0.30
C TYR A 17 3.20 1.86 0.66
N GLY A 18 4.13 2.75 0.27
CA GLY A 18 4.02 4.19 0.49
C GLY A 18 2.79 4.81 -0.18
N VAL A 19 2.57 4.48 -1.46
CA VAL A 19 1.38 4.92 -2.20
C VAL A 19 0.11 4.36 -1.56
N GLY A 20 0.06 3.06 -1.27
CA GLY A 20 -1.09 2.43 -0.62
C GLY A 20 -1.44 3.07 0.72
N ARG A 21 -0.42 3.33 1.55
CA ARG A 21 -0.58 3.98 2.85
C ARG A 21 -1.16 5.39 2.76
N PHE A 22 -0.87 6.11 1.68
CA PHE A 22 -1.44 7.43 1.42
C PHE A 22 -2.84 7.34 0.83
N VAL A 23 -3.08 6.42 -0.10
CA VAL A 23 -4.36 6.30 -0.79
C VAL A 23 -5.47 5.72 0.09
N ILE A 24 -5.18 4.71 0.91
CA ILE A 24 -6.16 4.06 1.79
C ILE A 24 -6.95 5.06 2.65
N PRO A 25 -6.33 5.99 3.41
CA PRO A 25 -7.09 6.97 4.20
C PRO A 25 -7.85 7.97 3.33
N ILE A 26 -7.36 8.29 2.13
CA ILE A 26 -8.05 9.22 1.20
C ILE A 26 -9.34 8.58 0.68
N VAL A 27 -9.25 7.35 0.16
CA VAL A 27 -10.38 6.64 -0.44
C VAL A 27 -11.39 6.21 0.63
N SER A 28 -10.92 5.91 1.85
CA SER A 28 -11.79 5.52 2.96
C SER A 28 -12.34 6.71 3.78
N LEU A 29 -12.08 7.96 3.37
CA LEU A 29 -12.47 9.17 4.11
C LEU A 29 -12.01 9.15 5.59
N GLY A 30 -10.80 8.64 5.83
CA GLY A 30 -10.19 8.53 7.15
C GLY A 30 -10.70 7.38 8.02
N ARG A 31 -11.58 6.51 7.50
CA ARG A 31 -12.13 5.35 8.22
C ARG A 31 -11.20 4.14 8.23
N ALA A 32 -10.24 4.08 7.29
CA ALA A 32 -9.21 3.04 7.23
C ALA A 32 -7.80 3.65 7.23
N ARG A 33 -6.83 2.89 7.76
CA ARG A 33 -5.40 3.21 7.71
C ARG A 33 -4.59 1.96 7.40
N ALA A 34 -3.41 2.13 6.79
CA ALA A 34 -2.43 1.05 6.72
C ALA A 34 -1.87 0.75 8.12
N GLU A 35 -1.47 -0.50 8.34
CA GLU A 35 -0.80 -0.91 9.57
C GLU A 35 0.50 -0.13 9.81
N THR A 36 0.75 0.18 11.08
CA THR A 36 2.03 0.75 11.52
C THR A 36 3.07 -0.37 11.61
N PRO A 37 4.39 -0.11 11.43
CA PRO A 37 5.41 -1.15 11.55
C PRO A 37 5.37 -1.92 12.88
N LYS A 38 4.92 -1.28 13.96
CA LYS A 38 4.70 -1.92 15.27
C LYS A 38 3.50 -2.88 15.27
N GLU A 39 2.46 -2.60 14.49
CA GLU A 39 1.24 -3.42 14.38
C GLU A 39 1.48 -4.61 13.43
N ALA A 40 2.31 -4.45 12.40
CA ALA A 40 2.68 -5.50 11.45
C ALA A 40 3.37 -6.72 12.11
N ILE A 41 4.12 -6.49 13.19
CA ILE A 41 4.80 -7.54 13.96
C ILE A 41 3.79 -8.46 14.68
N TYR A 42 2.65 -7.91 15.09
CA TYR A 42 1.61 -8.64 15.83
C TYR A 42 0.46 -9.12 14.94
N SER A 43 0.29 -8.53 13.75
CA SER A 43 -0.85 -8.73 12.86
C SER A 43 -0.49 -9.50 11.58
N SER A 44 0.51 -10.38 11.63
CA SER A 44 1.01 -11.09 10.43
C SER A 44 0.04 -12.12 9.83
N THR A 45 -1.11 -12.38 10.47
CA THR A 45 -2.06 -13.43 10.05
C THR A 45 -3.46 -12.91 9.67
N VAL A 46 -3.72 -11.60 9.79
CA VAL A 46 -5.07 -11.05 9.60
C VAL A 46 -5.09 -9.99 8.51
N PHE A 47 -5.99 -10.13 7.54
CA PHE A 47 -6.13 -9.24 6.39
C PHE A 47 -6.55 -7.81 6.77
N TYR A 48 -7.29 -7.68 7.87
CA TYR A 48 -7.68 -6.41 8.46
C TYR A 48 -7.89 -6.59 9.96
N THR A 49 -7.49 -5.61 10.77
CA THR A 49 -7.81 -5.59 12.20
C THR A 49 -8.54 -4.29 12.55
N ARG A 50 -9.45 -4.33 13.51
CA ARG A 50 -10.13 -3.12 13.99
C ARG A 50 -9.38 -2.62 15.21
N SER A 51 -8.76 -1.46 15.09
CA SER A 51 -8.03 -0.81 16.18
C SER A 51 -8.53 0.63 16.31
N GLU A 52 -8.96 1.02 17.50
CA GLU A 52 -9.39 2.40 17.81
C GLU A 52 -10.45 2.97 16.84
N ASP A 53 -11.51 2.21 16.58
CA ASP A 53 -12.60 2.54 15.64
C ASP A 53 -12.21 2.75 14.17
N LYS A 54 -10.97 2.40 13.80
CA LYS A 54 -10.49 2.45 12.43
C LYS A 54 -10.18 1.04 11.91
N VAL A 55 -10.42 0.84 10.62
CA VAL A 55 -10.03 -0.39 9.93
C VAL A 55 -8.54 -0.29 9.61
N VAL A 56 -7.74 -1.15 10.21
CA VAL A 56 -6.31 -1.26 9.93
C VAL A 56 -6.14 -2.33 8.86
N ILE A 57 -5.54 -1.95 7.74
CA ILE A 57 -5.29 -2.82 6.58
C ILE A 57 -3.87 -3.37 6.67
N SER A 58 -3.72 -4.68 6.44
CA SER A 58 -2.40 -5.33 6.46
C SER A 58 -1.45 -4.76 5.41
N GLY A 59 -0.15 -4.95 5.60
CA GLY A 59 0.88 -4.33 4.77
C GLY A 59 0.92 -4.92 3.38
N ALA A 60 0.69 -6.22 3.24
CA ALA A 60 0.51 -6.88 1.96
C ALA A 60 -0.67 -6.29 1.17
N PHE A 61 -1.82 -6.07 1.84
CA PHE A 61 -2.98 -5.46 1.18
C PHE A 61 -2.76 -3.97 0.87
N THR A 62 -2.06 -3.26 1.76
CA THR A 62 -1.65 -1.86 1.54
C THR A 62 -0.80 -1.76 0.28
N MET A 63 0.16 -2.66 0.10
CA MET A 63 0.99 -2.72 -1.10
C MET A 63 0.16 -2.99 -2.36
N VAL A 64 -0.77 -3.95 -2.31
CA VAL A 64 -1.68 -4.25 -3.43
C VAL A 64 -2.50 -3.03 -3.82
N PHE A 65 -3.04 -2.29 -2.84
CA PHE A 65 -3.76 -1.03 -3.10
C PHE A 65 -2.87 -0.01 -3.83
N GLY A 66 -1.61 0.14 -3.41
CA GLY A 66 -0.65 1.03 -4.07
C GLY A 66 -0.37 0.62 -5.53
N ILE A 67 -0.18 -0.67 -5.77
CA ILE A 67 0.03 -1.22 -7.13
C ILE A 67 -1.19 -0.93 -8.01
N VAL A 68 -2.38 -1.26 -7.55
CA VAL A 68 -3.63 -1.05 -8.29
C VAL A 68 -3.82 0.42 -8.63
N CYS A 69 -3.57 1.33 -7.68
CA CYS A 69 -3.69 2.77 -7.93
C CYS A 69 -2.71 3.28 -8.98
N LEU A 70 -1.45 2.84 -8.96
CA LEU A 70 -0.48 3.24 -9.99
C LEU A 70 -0.84 2.68 -11.36
N ILE A 71 -1.32 1.44 -11.45
CA ILE A 71 -1.79 0.86 -12.72
C ILE A 71 -2.96 1.67 -13.27
N LEU A 72 -3.94 2.01 -12.44
CA LEU A 72 -5.08 2.84 -12.85
C LEU A 72 -4.63 4.23 -13.32
N LEU A 73 -3.69 4.87 -12.62
CA LEU A 73 -3.12 6.14 -13.04
C LEU A 73 -2.40 6.04 -14.38
N CYS A 74 -1.64 4.96 -14.63
CA CYS A 74 -1.00 4.71 -15.91
C CYS A 74 -2.02 4.55 -17.04
N ILE A 75 -3.09 3.78 -16.81
CA ILE A 75 -4.18 3.60 -17.78
C ILE A 75 -4.85 4.94 -18.09
N LEU A 76 -5.17 5.73 -17.07
CA LEU A 76 -5.77 7.06 -17.24
C LEU A 76 -4.83 7.99 -18.01
N ALA A 77 -3.57 8.08 -17.61
CA ALA A 77 -2.57 8.91 -18.29
C ALA A 77 -2.44 8.53 -19.77
N TYR A 78 -2.43 7.23 -20.09
CA TYR A 78 -2.41 6.74 -21.46
C TYR A 78 -3.65 7.15 -22.25
N GLN A 79 -4.84 7.06 -21.65
CA GLN A 79 -6.09 7.48 -22.30
C GLN A 79 -6.14 8.99 -22.54
N PHE A 80 -5.60 9.82 -21.64
CA PHE A 80 -5.56 11.28 -21.81
C PHE A 80 -4.49 11.75 -22.81
N GLN A 81 -3.54 10.90 -23.19
CA GLN A 81 -2.54 11.20 -24.23
C GLN A 81 -3.01 10.85 -25.64
N LYS A 82 -4.19 10.23 -25.78
CA LYS A 82 -4.80 9.85 -27.06
C LYS A 82 -5.83 10.89 -27.51
#